data_AF-A0A2H9T2B6-F1
#
_entry.id   AF-A0A2H9T2B6-F1
#
_cell.length_a   1.000
_cell.length_b   1.000
_cell.length_c   1.000
_cell.angle_alpha   90.00
_cell.angle_beta   90.00
_cell.angle_gamma   90.00
#
_symmetry.space_group_name_H-M   'P 1'
#
loop_
_entity.id
_entity.type
_entity.pdbx_description
1 polymer ?
#
loop_
_entity_poly.entity_id
_entity_poly.type
_entity_poly.pdbx_seq_one_letter_code
_entity_poly.pdbx_strand_id
1 'polypeptide(L)'
;MYGRTFPDSNKRERSLTLSSTPSPILRSAKKGRLQSDSIPDISTSTPMADVSSTESNVPSHNALTAPPSGVPQQLYSQILSQGNPQMVPMFQNFNPLQPTPGYGHTSTGISDHDVQRIASAVRNLLLDDINTIVDKHINPIVNRLTTLEAENTELRLKLDDLEQYGRRSLVRFSGLPENENENTTNLVLDAVTACGIDLTSDDIERSHRVGKPGKGKPRQIIMRLKSVDTKFKLLKSSREFRNNPTYRNISVNEDLTKYRNELAFFARKLAKNRLILQTWTTNGKVMVKDKSSKIYQIRAEGDLVPFGHVMDVPNDLHP
;
A
#
# COMPACT_ATOMS: atom_id res chain seq x y z
N MET A 1 -17.02 -30.76 -29.90
CA MET A 1 -17.91 -29.82 -30.59
C MET A 1 -18.39 -28.78 -29.60
N TYR A 2 -17.97 -27.51 -29.75
CA TYR A 2 -18.71 -26.29 -29.38
C TYR A 2 -17.85 -25.12 -29.88
N GLY A 3 -18.10 -24.73 -31.13
CA GLY A 3 -17.48 -23.57 -31.76
C GLY A 3 -18.06 -22.28 -31.18
N ARG A 4 -17.20 -21.28 -30.99
CA ARG A 4 -17.64 -19.90 -30.73
C ARG A 4 -17.45 -19.11 -32.01
N THR A 5 -18.56 -18.92 -32.73
CA THR A 5 -18.71 -17.93 -33.79
C THR A 5 -18.84 -16.55 -33.16
N PHE A 6 -18.15 -15.57 -33.72
CA PHE A 6 -18.39 -14.14 -33.45
C PHE A 6 -19.30 -13.60 -34.57
N PRO A 7 -20.30 -12.77 -34.26
CA PRO A 7 -21.16 -12.23 -35.31
C PRO A 7 -20.45 -11.08 -36.04
N ASP A 8 -20.49 -11.19 -37.37
CA ASP A 8 -20.20 -10.15 -38.34
C ASP A 8 -21.41 -9.22 -38.44
N SER A 9 -21.21 -7.90 -38.32
CA SER A 9 -22.28 -6.92 -38.49
C SER A 9 -21.86 -5.85 -39.50
N ASN A 10 -22.37 -6.06 -40.70
CA ASN A 10 -22.29 -5.23 -41.88
C ASN A 10 -23.01 -3.87 -41.71
N LYS A 11 -22.44 -2.85 -42.37
CA LYS A 11 -23.10 -1.71 -43.04
C LYS A 11 -24.15 -0.87 -42.31
N ARG A 12 -23.80 0.39 -42.06
CA ARG A 12 -24.69 1.54 -42.34
C ARG A 12 -23.90 2.68 -42.96
N GLU A 13 -24.15 2.90 -44.24
CA GLU A 13 -23.86 4.15 -44.96
C GLU A 13 -24.72 5.28 -44.37
N ARG A 14 -24.10 6.45 -44.14
CA ARG A 14 -24.78 7.75 -44.21
C ARG A 14 -23.80 8.80 -44.72
N SER A 15 -23.99 9.19 -45.98
CA SER A 15 -23.46 10.41 -46.58
C SER A 15 -24.23 11.62 -46.06
N LEU A 16 -23.54 12.62 -45.50
CA LEU A 16 -23.99 14.01 -45.49
C LEU A 16 -22.76 14.93 -45.60
N THR A 17 -22.88 15.87 -46.52
CA THR A 17 -21.86 16.80 -46.99
C THR A 17 -21.87 18.14 -46.22
N LEU A 18 -20.74 18.84 -46.32
CA LEU A 18 -20.51 20.31 -46.25
C LEU A 18 -19.91 20.93 -44.96
N SER A 19 -18.64 21.29 -45.12
CA SER A 19 -17.96 22.57 -44.80
C SER A 19 -18.05 23.17 -43.38
N SER A 20 -16.88 23.33 -42.74
CA SER A 20 -16.34 24.66 -42.39
C SER A 20 -14.86 24.55 -41.98
N THR A 21 -14.12 25.59 -42.30
CA THR A 21 -12.67 25.82 -42.23
C THR A 21 -12.08 25.81 -40.81
N PRO A 22 -10.77 25.51 -40.64
CA PRO A 22 -10.08 25.62 -39.36
C PRO A 22 -9.50 27.03 -39.13
N SER A 23 -9.69 27.60 -37.94
CA SER A 23 -8.96 28.80 -37.49
C SER A 23 -7.61 28.40 -36.85
N PRO A 24 -6.51 29.12 -37.13
CA PRO A 24 -5.20 28.85 -36.55
C PRO A 24 -5.01 29.57 -35.21
N ILE A 25 -4.55 28.86 -34.18
CA ILE A 25 -4.09 29.45 -32.93
C ILE A 25 -2.60 29.80 -33.06
N LEU A 26 -2.30 31.10 -32.98
CA LEU A 26 -0.97 31.66 -32.91
C LEU A 26 -0.16 31.06 -31.74
N ARG A 27 1.03 30.52 -32.02
CA ARG A 27 2.09 30.35 -31.03
C ARG A 27 3.02 31.57 -31.09
N SER A 28 2.92 32.44 -30.09
CA SER A 28 3.95 33.44 -29.80
C SER A 28 5.13 32.75 -29.11
N ALA A 29 6.29 32.78 -29.76
CA ALA A 29 7.56 32.38 -29.19
C ALA A 29 8.14 33.56 -28.41
N LYS A 30 8.35 33.41 -27.10
CA LYS A 30 9.21 34.30 -26.33
C LYS A 30 10.38 33.48 -25.78
N LYS A 31 11.55 33.72 -26.37
CA LYS A 31 12.87 33.33 -25.86
C LYS A 31 13.07 33.97 -24.49
N GLY A 32 13.19 33.15 -23.46
CA GLY A 32 13.65 33.54 -22.12
C GLY A 32 14.98 32.84 -21.85
N ARG A 33 16.03 33.64 -21.75
CA ARG A 33 17.44 33.29 -21.53
C ARG A 33 17.61 32.73 -20.10
N LEU A 34 18.20 31.55 -19.99
CA LEU A 34 18.65 30.95 -18.73
C LEU A 34 19.78 31.81 -18.13
N GLN A 35 19.62 32.24 -16.88
CA GLN A 35 20.71 32.64 -16.02
C GLN A 35 20.84 31.59 -14.91
N SER A 36 22.06 31.10 -14.80
CA SER A 36 22.55 30.13 -13.83
C SER A 36 22.85 30.84 -12.51
N ASP A 37 22.13 30.49 -11.45
CA ASP A 37 22.52 30.82 -10.09
C ASP A 37 23.13 29.60 -9.41
N SER A 38 24.37 29.80 -8.97
CA SER A 38 25.27 28.86 -8.33
C SER A 38 24.72 28.36 -7.00
N ILE A 39 24.71 27.05 -6.79
CA ILE A 39 24.52 26.41 -5.48
C ILE A 39 25.90 26.18 -4.87
N PRO A 40 26.21 26.66 -3.66
CA PRO A 40 27.46 26.31 -3.00
C PRO A 40 27.39 24.90 -2.39
N ASP A 41 28.40 24.10 -2.74
CA ASP A 41 28.75 22.81 -2.15
C ASP A 41 28.94 22.92 -0.64
N ILE A 42 28.28 22.05 0.13
CA ILE A 42 28.73 21.67 1.48
C ILE A 42 28.95 20.17 1.46
N SER A 43 30.20 19.81 1.19
CA SER A 43 30.79 18.53 1.55
C SER A 43 31.58 18.73 2.83
N THR A 44 31.18 18.03 3.90
CA THR A 44 32.09 17.70 5.00
C THR A 44 31.57 16.45 5.70
N SER A 45 32.16 15.32 5.32
CA SER A 45 32.35 14.14 6.16
C SER A 45 33.09 14.55 7.45
N THR A 46 32.81 13.98 8.63
CA THR A 46 33.44 12.78 9.25
C THR A 46 33.04 12.78 10.76
N PRO A 47 33.24 11.74 11.59
CA PRO A 47 32.74 10.36 11.59
C PRO A 47 31.84 10.03 12.83
N MET A 48 31.29 8.81 12.86
CA MET A 48 30.63 8.20 14.02
C MET A 48 31.58 8.06 15.23
N ALA A 49 31.04 8.33 16.43
CA ALA A 49 31.59 7.89 17.69
C ALA A 49 30.55 7.04 18.46
N ASP A 50 31.06 5.91 18.90
CA ASP A 50 30.47 4.80 19.65
C ASP A 50 30.17 5.21 21.09
N VAL A 51 28.97 4.91 21.61
CA VAL A 51 28.72 4.88 23.07
C VAL A 51 27.77 3.72 23.40
N SER A 52 28.38 2.64 23.84
CA SER A 52 27.77 1.54 24.58
C SER A 52 27.37 1.96 26.01
N SER A 53 26.19 1.50 26.42
CA SER A 53 25.87 0.93 27.74
C SER A 53 26.03 1.77 29.02
N THR A 54 24.92 2.10 29.66
CA THR A 54 24.76 1.83 31.11
C THR A 54 23.28 1.59 31.42
N GLU A 55 23.00 0.39 31.92
CA GLU A 55 21.72 -0.10 32.40
C GLU A 55 21.39 0.54 33.77
N SER A 56 20.13 0.91 33.99
CA SER A 56 19.59 1.09 35.35
C SER A 56 18.32 0.27 35.51
N ASN A 57 18.46 -0.70 36.39
CA ASN A 57 17.61 -1.82 36.76
C ASN A 57 16.34 -1.38 37.52
N VAL A 58 15.15 -1.81 37.09
CA VAL A 58 13.90 -1.75 37.87
C VAL A 58 13.23 -3.13 37.78
N PRO A 59 13.16 -3.92 38.87
CA PRO A 59 12.55 -5.24 38.83
C PRO A 59 11.04 -5.17 39.07
N SER A 60 10.29 -5.66 38.09
CA SER A 60 8.94 -6.17 38.24
C SER A 60 9.00 -7.67 38.55
N HIS A 61 8.47 -8.10 39.69
CA HIS A 61 8.16 -9.50 39.94
C HIS A 61 6.73 -9.63 40.46
N ASN A 62 5.86 -10.12 39.57
CA ASN A 62 4.58 -10.74 39.91
C ASN A 62 4.56 -12.10 39.20
N ALA A 63 4.72 -13.20 39.94
CA ALA A 63 4.32 -14.53 39.49
C ALA A 63 4.26 -15.54 40.66
N LEU A 64 3.08 -16.15 40.81
CA LEU A 64 2.80 -17.54 41.21
C LEU A 64 2.99 -17.95 42.68
N THR A 65 1.90 -18.37 43.34
CA THR A 65 1.63 -19.79 43.67
C THR A 65 0.26 -19.99 44.37
N ALA A 66 -0.30 -21.19 44.16
CA ALA A 66 -1.67 -21.63 44.42
C ALA A 66 -1.89 -22.16 45.89
N PRO A 67 -3.10 -22.62 46.27
CA PRO A 67 -3.56 -22.74 47.67
C PRO A 67 -3.30 -24.12 48.29
N PRO A 68 -3.39 -24.28 49.63
CA PRO A 68 -3.56 -25.60 50.24
C PRO A 68 -5.05 -25.97 50.39
N SER A 69 -5.42 -27.09 49.79
CA SER A 69 -6.69 -27.80 49.96
C SER A 69 -6.63 -28.77 51.15
N GLY A 70 -7.68 -28.75 51.98
CA GLY A 70 -7.90 -29.68 53.09
C GLY A 70 -9.12 -29.29 53.92
N VAL A 71 -10.31 -29.67 53.47
CA VAL A 71 -11.65 -29.38 54.04
C VAL A 71 -12.16 -30.72 54.61
N PRO A 72 -12.86 -30.84 55.77
CA PRO A 72 -14.26 -30.42 55.83
C PRO A 72 -14.89 -29.93 57.15
N GLN A 73 -15.64 -28.84 56.97
CA GLN A 73 -16.99 -28.53 57.46
C GLN A 73 -17.32 -28.79 58.94
N GLN A 74 -17.61 -27.71 59.68
CA GLN A 74 -18.93 -27.54 60.31
C GLN A 74 -19.21 -26.08 60.73
N LEU A 75 -20.39 -25.63 60.31
CA LEU A 75 -21.25 -24.61 60.93
C LEU A 75 -20.89 -23.12 60.81
N TYR A 76 -21.39 -22.60 59.69
CA TYR A 76 -22.11 -21.33 59.60
C TYR A 76 -22.99 -21.04 60.84
N SER A 77 -23.09 -19.76 61.19
CA SER A 77 -24.07 -19.13 62.08
C SER A 77 -23.92 -19.37 63.60
N GLN A 78 -23.61 -18.31 64.34
CA GLN A 78 -24.51 -17.70 65.34
C GLN A 78 -23.71 -16.76 66.25
N ILE A 79 -23.69 -15.48 65.86
CA ILE A 79 -23.78 -14.41 66.84
C ILE A 79 -25.16 -14.61 67.49
N LEU A 80 -25.19 -15.03 68.74
CA LEU A 80 -26.10 -14.55 69.79
C LEU A 80 -25.97 -15.40 71.06
N SER A 81 -25.89 -14.69 72.20
CA SER A 81 -26.14 -15.13 73.57
C SER A 81 -25.08 -16.04 74.21
N GLN A 82 -24.39 -15.57 75.25
CA GLN A 82 -24.89 -15.56 76.63
C GLN A 82 -24.06 -14.59 77.50
N GLY A 83 -24.74 -13.83 78.36
CA GLY A 83 -24.15 -13.25 79.57
C GLY A 83 -23.74 -14.36 80.55
N ASN A 84 -23.11 -14.14 81.69
CA ASN A 84 -23.15 -13.02 82.63
C ASN A 84 -22.02 -13.30 83.70
N PRO A 85 -22.05 -12.72 84.91
CA PRO A 85 -21.17 -11.68 85.44
C PRO A 85 -20.22 -12.15 86.57
N GLN A 86 -19.28 -11.31 86.99
CA GLN A 86 -18.68 -11.21 88.34
C GLN A 86 -17.56 -10.14 88.18
N MET A 87 -17.33 -9.08 88.95
CA MET A 87 -17.72 -8.58 90.27
C MET A 87 -17.32 -7.09 90.31
N VAL A 88 -18.09 -6.24 90.98
CA VAL A 88 -17.67 -4.92 91.50
C VAL A 88 -17.96 -5.01 93.00
N PRO A 89 -17.08 -4.55 93.93
CA PRO A 89 -17.04 -3.12 94.23
C PRO A 89 -15.70 -2.57 94.74
N MET A 90 -15.39 -1.31 94.41
CA MET A 90 -15.00 -0.30 95.41
C MET A 90 -14.96 1.08 94.75
N PHE A 91 -15.92 1.91 95.13
CA PHE A 91 -15.90 3.35 94.95
C PHE A 91 -14.85 3.95 95.89
N GLN A 92 -13.97 4.80 95.38
CA GLN A 92 -13.44 5.93 96.14
C GLN A 92 -13.07 7.08 95.18
N ASN A 93 -13.93 8.09 95.19
CA ASN A 93 -13.71 9.50 94.91
C ASN A 93 -12.69 9.88 93.83
N PHE A 94 -13.19 10.10 92.61
CA PHE A 94 -12.66 11.16 91.75
C PHE A 94 -13.76 12.19 91.50
N ASN A 95 -13.55 13.41 92.00
CA ASN A 95 -14.31 14.59 91.63
C ASN A 95 -14.33 14.72 90.09
N PRO A 96 -15.47 15.01 89.45
CA PRO A 96 -15.46 15.38 88.05
C PRO A 96 -14.76 16.74 87.92
N LEU A 97 -13.54 16.74 87.37
CA LEU A 97 -12.94 17.96 86.86
C LEU A 97 -13.90 18.52 85.81
N GLN A 98 -14.33 19.75 86.03
CA GLN A 98 -15.08 20.53 85.06
C GLN A 98 -14.32 20.58 83.73
N PRO A 99 -15.02 20.62 82.59
CA PRO A 99 -14.36 20.66 81.29
C PRO A 99 -13.52 21.94 81.18
N THR A 100 -12.20 21.78 81.15
CA THR A 100 -11.28 22.84 80.77
C THR A 100 -11.49 23.19 79.29
N PRO A 101 -11.78 24.45 78.92
CA PRO A 101 -11.78 24.86 77.54
C PRO A 101 -10.32 25.03 77.10
N GLY A 102 -9.78 24.06 76.37
CA GLY A 102 -8.37 24.10 76.01
C GLY A 102 -8.00 23.16 74.88
N TYR A 103 -7.91 23.75 73.68
CA TYR A 103 -7.29 23.21 72.47
C TYR A 103 -7.97 21.99 71.85
N GLY A 104 -9.01 22.26 71.06
CA GLY A 104 -9.38 21.35 69.99
C GLY A 104 -8.19 21.16 69.05
N HIS A 105 -7.63 19.96 69.02
CA HIS A 105 -6.93 19.53 67.82
C HIS A 105 -7.98 19.43 66.72
N THR A 106 -8.18 20.51 65.96
CA THR A 106 -8.83 20.41 64.68
C THR A 106 -7.97 19.46 63.86
N SER A 107 -8.45 18.23 63.69
CA SER A 107 -8.01 17.41 62.57
C SER A 107 -8.38 18.21 61.32
N THR A 108 -7.44 19.02 60.83
CA THR A 108 -7.58 19.74 59.56
C THR A 108 -7.50 18.72 58.44
N GLY A 109 -8.53 17.88 58.33
CA GLY A 109 -8.73 17.01 57.19
C GLY A 109 -9.03 17.89 56.00
N ILE A 110 -8.33 17.64 54.89
CA ILE A 110 -8.66 18.27 53.61
C ILE A 110 -10.11 17.90 53.29
N SER A 111 -10.95 18.90 53.03
CA SER A 111 -12.36 18.64 52.71
C SER A 111 -12.47 17.93 51.37
N ASP A 112 -13.47 17.06 51.20
CA ASP A 112 -13.72 16.38 49.92
C ASP A 112 -13.87 17.38 48.76
N HIS A 113 -14.44 18.56 49.04
CA HIS A 113 -14.54 19.66 48.10
C HIS A 113 -13.17 20.19 47.65
N ASP A 114 -12.20 20.31 48.55
CA ASP A 114 -10.85 20.76 48.21
C ASP A 114 -10.10 19.70 47.38
N VAL A 115 -10.29 18.41 47.69
CA VAL A 115 -9.76 17.30 46.88
C VAL A 115 -10.33 17.36 45.47
N GLN A 116 -11.64 17.55 45.32
CA GLN A 116 -12.29 17.67 44.01
C GLN A 116 -11.81 18.90 43.23
N ARG A 117 -11.61 20.04 43.91
CA ARG A 117 -11.04 21.26 43.30
C ARG A 117 -9.61 21.05 42.81
N ILE A 118 -8.77 20.41 43.59
CA ILE A 118 -7.38 20.13 43.19
C ILE A 118 -7.38 19.12 42.04
N ALA A 119 -8.16 18.04 42.12
CA ALA A 119 -8.24 17.02 41.08
C ALA A 119 -8.73 17.59 39.74
N SER A 120 -9.71 18.50 39.77
CA SER A 120 -10.20 19.18 38.56
C SER A 120 -9.16 20.16 37.99
N ALA A 121 -8.49 20.95 38.84
CA ALA A 121 -7.43 21.85 38.40
C ALA A 121 -6.26 21.09 37.73
N VAL A 122 -5.81 20.00 38.34
CA VAL A 122 -4.75 19.15 37.78
C VAL A 122 -5.20 18.49 36.48
N ARG A 123 -6.43 17.95 36.42
CA ARG A 123 -6.99 17.38 35.19
C ARG A 123 -6.99 18.39 34.05
N ASN A 124 -7.44 19.62 34.31
CA ASN A 124 -7.52 20.66 33.29
C ASN A 124 -6.14 21.07 32.80
N LEU A 125 -5.17 21.27 33.70
CA LEU A 125 -3.79 21.56 33.33
C LEU A 125 -3.19 20.47 32.43
N LEU A 126 -3.37 19.20 32.80
CA LEU A 126 -2.89 18.06 32.00
C LEU A 126 -3.58 17.98 30.64
N LEU A 127 -4.88 18.26 30.58
CA LEU A 127 -5.63 18.26 29.33
C LEU A 127 -5.14 19.38 28.40
N ASP A 128 -4.88 20.57 28.95
CA ASP A 128 -4.35 21.70 28.19
C ASP A 128 -2.94 21.41 27.65
N ASP A 129 -2.07 20.79 28.45
CA ASP A 129 -0.73 20.38 28.02
C ASP A 129 -0.79 19.31 26.92
N ILE A 130 -1.65 18.28 27.09
CA ILE A 130 -1.84 17.23 26.08
C ILE A 130 -2.37 17.82 24.78
N ASN A 131 -3.40 18.66 24.86
CA ASN A 131 -3.96 19.32 23.67
C ASN A 131 -2.91 20.20 22.99
N THR A 132 -2.10 20.93 23.78
CA THR A 132 -1.01 21.74 23.25
C THR A 132 0.03 20.90 22.53
N ILE A 133 0.40 19.74 23.08
CA ILE A 133 1.35 18.80 22.43
C ILE A 133 0.75 18.22 21.15
N VAL A 134 -0.52 17.79 21.20
CA VAL A 134 -1.23 17.24 20.04
C VAL A 134 -1.29 18.27 18.92
N ASP A 135 -1.68 19.50 19.22
CA ASP A 135 -1.87 20.54 18.22
C ASP A 135 -0.56 21.12 17.69
N LYS A 136 0.45 21.32 18.55
CA LYS A 136 1.72 21.93 18.13
C LYS A 136 2.71 20.95 17.53
N HIS A 137 2.61 19.67 17.86
CA HIS A 137 3.60 18.68 17.45
C HIS A 137 3.00 17.52 16.67
N ILE A 138 1.98 16.84 17.21
CA ILE A 138 1.47 15.61 16.58
C ILE A 138 0.74 15.95 15.26
N ASN A 139 -0.20 16.89 15.29
CA ASN A 139 -0.99 17.27 14.13
C ASN A 139 -0.11 17.77 12.96
N PRO A 140 0.88 18.66 13.16
CA PRO A 140 1.79 19.07 12.09
C PRO A 140 2.63 17.93 11.53
N ILE A 141 3.09 17.00 12.38
CA ILE A 141 3.86 15.83 11.93
C ILE A 141 2.99 14.90 11.08
N VAL A 142 1.77 14.58 11.54
CA VAL A 142 0.81 13.75 10.79
C VAL A 142 0.45 14.42 9.45
N ASN A 143 0.21 15.73 9.45
CA ASN A 143 -0.07 16.48 8.22
C ASN A 143 1.11 16.47 7.25
N ARG A 144 2.33 16.63 7.75
CA ARG A 144 3.53 16.54 6.92
C ARG A 144 3.74 15.11 6.39
N LEU A 145 3.53 14.10 7.22
CA LEU A 145 3.68 12.69 6.82
C LEU A 145 2.69 12.35 5.69
N THR A 146 1.40 12.66 5.89
CA THR A 146 0.36 12.43 4.88
C THR A 146 0.64 13.20 3.58
N THR A 147 1.14 14.44 3.68
CA THR A 147 1.56 15.22 2.51
C THR A 147 2.73 14.55 1.77
N LEU A 148 3.77 14.15 2.50
CA LEU A 148 4.95 13.50 1.94
C LEU A 148 4.61 12.14 1.31
N GLU A 149 3.72 11.35 1.92
CA GLU A 149 3.24 10.09 1.37
C GLU A 149 2.47 10.29 0.07
N ALA A 150 1.62 11.32 0.00
CA ALA A 150 0.90 11.68 -1.21
C ALA A 150 1.86 12.13 -2.33
N GLU A 151 2.82 13.01 -2.02
CA GLU A 151 3.84 13.46 -2.96
C GLU A 151 4.73 12.31 -3.45
N ASN A 152 5.17 11.42 -2.54
CA ASN A 152 5.98 10.26 -2.89
C ASN A 152 5.22 9.33 -3.84
N THR A 153 3.93 9.10 -3.55
CA THR A 153 3.04 8.31 -4.41
C THR A 153 2.93 8.94 -5.79
N GLU A 154 2.69 10.26 -5.87
CA GLU A 154 2.60 10.96 -7.14
C GLU A 154 3.91 10.90 -7.94
N LEU A 155 5.06 11.09 -7.28
CA LEU A 155 6.38 11.01 -7.91
C LEU A 155 6.66 9.60 -8.44
N ARG A 156 6.33 8.55 -7.70
CA ARG A 156 6.44 7.16 -8.17
C ARG A 156 5.59 6.90 -9.40
N LEU A 157 4.36 7.41 -9.43
CA LEU A 157 3.47 7.29 -10.59
C LEU A 157 4.02 8.05 -11.81
N LYS A 158 4.57 9.26 -11.62
CA LYS A 158 5.21 10.03 -12.71
C LYS A 158 6.44 9.33 -13.26
N LEU A 159 7.26 8.74 -12.40
CA LEU A 159 8.43 7.97 -12.81
C LEU A 159 8.02 6.73 -13.62
N ASP A 160 7.00 6.01 -13.16
CA ASP A 160 6.43 4.87 -13.89
C ASP A 160 5.85 5.30 -15.25
N ASP A 161 5.15 6.44 -15.32
CA ASP A 161 4.64 7.00 -16.59
C ASP A 161 5.77 7.27 -17.59
N LEU A 162 6.89 7.86 -17.14
CA LEU A 162 8.07 8.12 -17.97
C LEU A 162 8.77 6.83 -18.40
N GLU A 163 8.94 5.88 -17.48
CA GLU A 163 9.53 4.58 -17.80
C GLU A 163 8.68 3.82 -18.83
N GLN A 164 7.37 3.78 -18.62
CA GLN A 164 6.45 3.13 -19.55
C GLN A 164 6.43 3.83 -20.92
N TYR A 165 6.58 5.15 -20.95
CA TYR A 165 6.72 5.90 -22.20
C TYR A 165 7.97 5.46 -22.98
N GLY A 166 9.11 5.25 -22.30
CA GLY A 166 10.32 4.69 -22.91
C GLY A 166 10.16 3.26 -23.46
N ARG A 167 9.20 2.50 -22.91
CA ARG A 167 8.82 1.14 -23.33
C ARG A 167 7.71 1.10 -24.39
N ARG A 168 7.22 2.25 -24.87
CA ARG A 168 6.03 2.32 -25.73
C ARG A 168 6.13 1.50 -27.03
N SER A 169 7.31 1.41 -27.62
CA SER A 169 7.57 0.64 -28.85
C SER A 169 8.14 -0.77 -28.60
N LEU A 170 8.11 -1.25 -27.35
CA LEU A 170 8.66 -2.54 -26.98
C LEU A 170 7.58 -3.61 -26.89
N VAL A 171 7.96 -4.82 -27.29
CA VAL A 171 7.17 -6.04 -27.13
C VAL A 171 8.02 -7.13 -26.47
N ARG A 172 7.34 -8.04 -25.78
CA ARG A 172 7.92 -9.25 -25.21
C ARG A 172 7.41 -10.47 -25.93
N PHE A 173 8.33 -11.25 -26.51
CA PHE A 173 8.07 -12.59 -27.00
C PHE A 173 8.42 -13.61 -25.91
N SER A 174 7.51 -14.54 -25.67
CA SER A 174 7.74 -15.71 -24.82
C SER A 174 7.54 -16.99 -25.64
N GLY A 175 8.24 -18.06 -25.27
CA GLY A 175 8.06 -19.39 -25.88
C GLY A 175 8.93 -19.65 -27.11
N LEU A 176 9.79 -18.71 -27.51
CA LEU A 176 10.80 -18.95 -28.53
C LEU A 176 11.94 -19.81 -27.97
N PRO A 177 12.32 -20.93 -28.63
CA PRO A 177 13.42 -21.79 -28.19
C PRO A 177 14.72 -20.99 -28.13
N GLU A 178 15.57 -21.29 -27.15
CA GLU A 178 16.81 -20.55 -26.89
C GLU A 178 18.00 -21.42 -27.28
N ASN A 179 18.84 -20.90 -28.18
CA ASN A 179 20.05 -21.58 -28.64
C ASN A 179 21.29 -20.72 -28.35
N GLU A 180 22.46 -21.37 -28.25
CA GLU A 180 23.73 -20.67 -28.16
C GLU A 180 24.00 -19.90 -29.46
N ASN A 181 24.54 -18.67 -29.34
CA ASN A 181 24.90 -17.80 -30.47
C ASN A 181 23.74 -17.52 -31.44
N GLU A 182 22.50 -17.50 -30.95
CA GLU A 182 21.33 -17.18 -31.79
C GLU A 182 21.28 -15.70 -32.20
N ASN A 183 20.72 -15.44 -33.39
CA ASN A 183 20.27 -14.11 -33.77
C ASN A 183 18.78 -13.97 -33.41
N THR A 184 18.48 -13.22 -32.36
CA THR A 184 17.10 -13.03 -31.87
C THR A 184 16.18 -12.35 -32.88
N THR A 185 16.71 -11.51 -33.76
CA THR A 185 15.93 -10.85 -34.81
C THR A 185 15.49 -11.87 -35.85
N ASN A 186 16.42 -12.69 -36.37
CA ASN A 186 16.09 -13.73 -37.35
C ASN A 186 15.12 -14.75 -36.75
N LEU A 187 15.35 -15.16 -35.50
CA LEU A 187 14.46 -16.10 -34.80
C LEU A 187 13.02 -15.59 -34.70
N VAL A 188 12.83 -14.29 -34.43
CA VAL A 188 11.50 -13.67 -34.42
C VAL A 188 10.92 -13.60 -35.82
N LEU A 189 11.71 -13.18 -36.82
CA LEU A 189 11.29 -13.07 -38.23
C LEU A 189 10.84 -14.42 -38.80
N ASP A 190 11.58 -15.49 -38.56
CA ASP A 190 11.23 -16.84 -38.99
C ASP A 190 9.87 -17.28 -38.42
N ALA A 191 9.62 -16.97 -37.14
CA ALA A 191 8.36 -17.32 -36.48
C ALA A 191 7.17 -16.50 -37.00
N VAL A 192 7.32 -15.17 -37.18
CA VAL A 192 6.24 -14.31 -37.69
C VAL A 192 5.92 -14.63 -39.16
N THR A 193 6.93 -14.85 -39.99
CA THR A 193 6.75 -15.21 -41.41
C THR A 193 6.04 -16.55 -41.55
N ALA A 194 6.43 -17.56 -40.77
CA ALA A 194 5.75 -18.87 -40.77
C ALA A 194 4.29 -18.83 -40.28
N CYS A 195 3.90 -17.77 -39.59
CA CYS A 195 2.52 -17.52 -39.14
C CYS A 195 1.77 -16.53 -40.03
N GLY A 196 2.35 -16.07 -41.15
CA GLY A 196 1.71 -15.09 -42.05
C GLY A 196 1.55 -13.71 -41.42
N ILE A 197 2.39 -13.36 -40.44
CA ILE A 197 2.38 -12.06 -39.79
C ILE A 197 3.36 -11.15 -40.52
N ASP A 198 2.86 -10.02 -41.00
CA ASP A 198 3.66 -9.00 -41.67
C ASP A 198 4.55 -8.25 -40.67
N LEU A 199 5.86 -8.51 -40.73
CA LEU A 199 6.90 -7.85 -39.97
C LEU A 199 8.22 -8.04 -40.70
N THR A 200 8.95 -6.96 -40.97
CA THR A 200 10.23 -6.99 -41.67
C THR A 200 11.39 -6.67 -40.74
N SER A 201 12.63 -6.97 -41.17
CA SER A 201 13.82 -6.57 -40.41
C SER A 201 13.92 -5.04 -40.27
N ASP A 202 13.38 -4.28 -41.23
CA ASP A 202 13.40 -2.81 -41.19
C ASP A 202 12.45 -2.25 -40.13
N ASP A 203 11.45 -3.00 -39.68
CA ASP A 203 10.57 -2.59 -38.59
C ASP A 203 11.24 -2.72 -37.21
N ILE A 204 12.33 -3.49 -37.13
CA ILE A 204 12.99 -3.87 -35.88
C ILE A 204 14.21 -2.98 -35.68
N GLU A 205 14.28 -2.31 -34.53
CA GLU A 205 15.44 -1.51 -34.14
C GLU A 205 16.49 -2.37 -33.42
N ARG A 206 16.03 -3.21 -32.47
CA ARG A 206 16.89 -4.09 -31.68
C ARG A 206 16.07 -5.19 -31.02
N SER A 207 16.68 -6.36 -30.85
CA SER A 207 16.11 -7.49 -30.10
C SER A 207 17.19 -8.14 -29.24
N HIS A 208 16.82 -8.69 -28.08
CA HIS A 208 17.72 -9.46 -27.22
C HIS A 208 16.95 -10.26 -26.17
N ARG A 209 17.55 -11.34 -25.66
CA ARG A 209 17.04 -12.09 -24.50
C ARG A 209 17.13 -11.27 -23.23
N VAL A 210 16.17 -11.44 -22.33
CA VAL A 210 16.15 -10.79 -21.02
C VAL A 210 16.01 -11.79 -19.87
N GLY A 211 16.62 -11.45 -18.75
CA GLY A 211 16.68 -12.30 -17.56
C GLY A 211 17.94 -13.18 -17.52
N LYS A 212 18.11 -13.84 -16.37
CA LYS A 212 19.25 -14.73 -16.13
C LYS A 212 19.04 -16.05 -16.89
N PRO A 213 20.07 -16.60 -17.57
CA PRO A 213 20.01 -17.95 -18.10
C PRO A 213 19.68 -18.94 -16.98
N GLY A 214 18.77 -19.87 -17.22
CA GLY A 214 18.34 -20.81 -16.19
C GLY A 214 17.85 -22.12 -16.81
N LYS A 215 17.92 -23.20 -16.02
CA LYS A 215 17.36 -24.50 -16.40
C LYS A 215 15.84 -24.41 -16.26
N GLY A 216 15.14 -24.19 -17.36
CA GLY A 216 13.69 -24.03 -17.33
C GLY A 216 13.12 -23.51 -18.64
N LYS A 217 12.16 -22.59 -18.54
CA LYS A 217 11.54 -21.97 -19.70
C LYS A 217 12.55 -21.07 -20.44
N PRO A 218 12.55 -21.05 -21.78
CA PRO A 218 13.38 -20.11 -22.54
C PRO A 218 13.18 -18.67 -22.08
N ARG A 219 14.26 -17.89 -22.02
CA ARG A 219 14.19 -16.48 -21.66
C ARG A 219 13.32 -15.72 -22.66
N GLN A 220 12.65 -14.68 -22.21
CA GLN A 220 11.87 -13.83 -23.11
C GLN A 220 12.81 -13.01 -24.01
N ILE A 221 12.33 -12.67 -25.21
CA ILE A 221 12.98 -11.68 -26.08
C ILE A 221 12.24 -10.36 -25.90
N ILE A 222 12.96 -9.30 -25.55
CA ILE A 222 12.46 -7.93 -25.72
C ILE A 222 12.88 -7.46 -27.11
N MET A 223 11.91 -6.90 -27.84
CA MET A 223 12.14 -6.31 -29.15
C MET A 223 11.61 -4.89 -29.18
N ARG A 224 12.46 -3.95 -29.62
CA ARG A 224 12.07 -2.57 -29.89
C ARG A 224 11.75 -2.43 -31.37
N LEU A 225 10.55 -1.94 -31.65
CA LEU A 225 10.08 -1.62 -32.99
C LEU A 225 10.30 -0.14 -33.30
N LYS A 226 10.50 0.19 -34.57
CA LYS A 226 10.63 1.58 -35.03
C LYS A 226 9.31 2.36 -34.94
N SER A 227 8.18 1.67 -35.05
CA SER A 227 6.85 2.28 -34.98
C SER A 227 5.95 1.62 -33.94
N VAL A 228 5.23 2.44 -33.18
CA VAL A 228 4.18 2.01 -32.26
C VAL A 228 2.98 1.42 -33.02
N ASP A 229 2.77 1.82 -34.28
CA ASP A 229 1.71 1.24 -35.10
C ASP A 229 2.07 -0.19 -35.53
N THR A 230 3.33 -0.43 -35.89
CA THR A 230 3.83 -1.80 -36.15
C THR A 230 3.67 -2.66 -34.90
N LYS A 231 3.93 -2.10 -33.70
CA LYS A 231 3.66 -2.79 -32.43
C LYS A 231 2.20 -3.25 -32.34
N PHE A 232 1.24 -2.35 -32.56
CA PHE A 232 -0.18 -2.69 -32.45
C PHE A 232 -0.64 -3.69 -33.50
N LYS A 233 -0.12 -3.58 -34.74
CA LYS A 233 -0.36 -4.58 -35.79
C LYS A 233 0.13 -5.96 -35.36
N LEU A 234 1.38 -6.05 -34.90
CA LEU A 234 1.99 -7.28 -34.41
C LEU A 234 1.23 -7.89 -33.22
N LEU A 235 0.85 -7.09 -32.23
CA LEU A 235 0.08 -7.58 -31.08
C LEU A 235 -1.29 -8.12 -31.52
N LYS A 236 -1.96 -7.46 -32.46
CA LYS A 236 -3.26 -7.90 -32.99
C LYS A 236 -3.15 -9.21 -33.77
N SER A 237 -2.10 -9.36 -34.58
CA SER A 237 -1.84 -10.57 -35.38
C SER A 237 -1.20 -11.70 -34.59
N SER A 238 -0.64 -11.45 -33.39
CA SER A 238 0.00 -12.48 -32.55
C SER A 238 -0.90 -13.68 -32.20
N ARG A 239 -2.22 -13.54 -32.31
CA ARG A 239 -3.15 -14.67 -32.15
C ARG A 239 -2.91 -15.80 -33.16
N GLU A 240 -2.35 -15.48 -34.33
CA GLU A 240 -2.09 -16.44 -35.41
C GLU A 240 -1.02 -17.47 -35.02
N PHE A 241 -0.15 -17.17 -34.05
CA PHE A 241 0.78 -18.16 -33.49
C PHE A 241 0.04 -19.41 -33.02
N ARG A 242 -1.14 -19.27 -32.40
CA ARG A 242 -1.94 -20.41 -31.89
C ARG A 242 -2.44 -21.34 -32.99
N ASN A 243 -2.52 -20.86 -34.23
CA ASN A 243 -2.97 -21.63 -35.39
C ASN A 243 -1.81 -22.43 -36.02
N ASN A 244 -0.56 -22.11 -35.69
CA ASN A 244 0.62 -22.81 -36.21
C ASN A 244 1.10 -23.89 -35.23
N PRO A 245 1.12 -25.19 -35.61
CA PRO A 245 1.50 -26.28 -34.70
C PRO A 245 2.92 -26.17 -34.11
N THR A 246 3.87 -25.58 -34.84
CA THR A 246 5.27 -25.38 -34.43
C THR A 246 5.39 -24.21 -33.47
N TYR A 247 4.67 -23.13 -33.74
CA TYR A 247 4.81 -21.86 -33.01
C TYR A 247 3.66 -21.57 -32.03
N ARG A 248 2.76 -22.52 -31.78
CA ARG A 248 1.58 -22.37 -30.90
C ARG A 248 1.86 -21.89 -29.48
N ASN A 249 3.07 -22.15 -28.99
CA ASN A 249 3.50 -21.79 -27.63
C ASN A 249 4.06 -20.37 -27.53
N ILE A 250 4.17 -19.66 -28.67
CA ILE A 250 4.61 -18.28 -28.70
C ILE A 250 3.47 -17.37 -28.22
N SER A 251 3.83 -16.42 -27.36
CA SER A 251 2.95 -15.30 -27.02
C SER A 251 3.71 -13.98 -27.14
N VAL A 252 2.99 -12.95 -27.60
CA VAL A 252 3.50 -11.59 -27.74
C VAL A 252 2.68 -10.68 -26.85
N ASN A 253 3.35 -9.94 -25.98
CA ASN A 253 2.72 -8.98 -25.07
C ASN A 253 3.40 -7.62 -25.15
N GLU A 254 2.72 -6.56 -24.70
CA GLU A 254 3.37 -5.27 -24.47
C GLU A 254 4.46 -5.41 -23.40
N ASP A 255 5.53 -4.63 -23.54
CA ASP A 255 6.49 -4.48 -22.47
C ASP A 255 5.99 -3.47 -21.42
N LEU A 256 5.46 -3.99 -20.31
CA LEU A 256 5.02 -3.19 -19.17
C LEU A 256 6.15 -2.98 -18.17
N THR A 257 6.12 -1.85 -17.46
CA THR A 257 6.89 -1.70 -16.21
C THR A 257 6.52 -2.78 -15.21
N LYS A 258 7.39 -3.03 -14.23
CA LYS A 258 7.12 -4.04 -13.19
C LYS A 258 5.79 -3.76 -12.49
N TYR A 259 5.60 -2.51 -12.08
CA TYR A 259 4.39 -2.06 -11.40
C TYR A 259 3.12 -2.30 -12.22
N ARG A 260 3.10 -1.90 -13.51
CA ARG A 260 1.93 -2.15 -14.37
C ARG A 260 1.71 -3.61 -14.69
N ASN A 261 2.77 -4.41 -14.75
CA ASN A 261 2.66 -5.86 -14.91
C ASN A 261 1.97 -6.49 -13.68
N GLU A 262 2.31 -6.04 -12.47
CA GLU A 262 1.65 -6.45 -11.22
C GLU A 262 0.17 -6.05 -11.23
N LEU A 263 -0.17 -4.80 -11.59
CA LEU A 263 -1.57 -4.38 -11.73
C LEU A 263 -2.33 -5.26 -12.75
N ALA A 264 -1.72 -5.55 -13.90
CA ALA A 264 -2.31 -6.44 -14.91
C ALA A 264 -2.43 -7.89 -14.41
N PHE A 265 -1.55 -8.34 -13.53
CA PHE A 265 -1.65 -9.64 -12.88
C PHE A 265 -2.85 -9.68 -11.91
N PHE A 266 -2.98 -8.69 -11.03
CA PHE A 266 -4.12 -8.59 -10.12
C PHE A 266 -5.45 -8.48 -10.87
N ALA A 267 -5.54 -7.64 -11.89
CA ALA A 267 -6.73 -7.54 -12.73
C ALA A 267 -7.10 -8.88 -13.38
N ARG A 268 -6.11 -9.66 -13.86
CA ARG A 268 -6.35 -11.01 -14.41
C ARG A 268 -6.85 -11.99 -13.34
N LYS A 269 -6.37 -11.89 -12.09
CA LYS A 269 -6.86 -12.69 -10.96
C LYS A 269 -8.34 -12.38 -10.69
N LEU A 270 -8.73 -11.11 -10.69
CA LEU A 270 -10.13 -10.70 -10.54
C LEU A 270 -11.02 -11.23 -11.67
N ALA A 271 -10.54 -11.16 -12.93
CA ALA A 271 -11.27 -11.70 -14.08
C ALA A 271 -11.43 -13.22 -13.97
N LYS A 272 -10.37 -13.93 -13.58
CA LYS A 272 -10.41 -15.39 -13.34
C LYS A 272 -11.42 -15.75 -12.25
N ASN A 273 -11.52 -14.93 -11.20
CA ASN A 273 -12.47 -15.10 -10.10
C ASN A 273 -13.87 -14.56 -10.42
N ARG A 274 -14.13 -14.12 -11.66
CA ARG A 274 -15.42 -13.58 -12.12
C ARG A 274 -15.91 -12.37 -11.32
N LEU A 275 -14.98 -11.59 -10.75
CA LEU A 275 -15.28 -10.33 -10.06
C LEU A 275 -15.42 -9.16 -11.05
N ILE A 276 -14.67 -9.20 -12.14
CA ILE A 276 -14.79 -8.30 -13.31
C ILE A 276 -15.10 -9.11 -14.56
N LEU A 277 -15.60 -8.47 -15.64
CA LEU A 277 -15.88 -9.17 -16.89
C LEU A 277 -14.60 -9.46 -17.68
N GLN A 278 -13.73 -8.46 -17.81
CA GLN A 278 -12.55 -8.55 -18.66
C GLN A 278 -11.48 -7.56 -18.21
N THR A 279 -10.22 -7.90 -18.51
CA THR A 279 -9.10 -6.98 -18.43
C THR A 279 -8.20 -7.14 -19.66
N TRP A 280 -7.54 -6.05 -20.06
CA TRP A 280 -6.55 -6.05 -21.12
C TRP A 280 -5.56 -4.90 -20.90
N THR A 281 -4.47 -4.92 -21.65
CA THR A 281 -3.50 -3.82 -21.69
C THR A 281 -3.54 -3.17 -23.06
N THR A 282 -3.40 -1.84 -23.10
CA THR A 282 -3.27 -1.10 -24.34
C THR A 282 -2.40 0.13 -24.15
N ASN A 283 -1.38 0.29 -24.99
CA ASN A 283 -0.45 1.42 -24.93
C ASN A 283 0.17 1.60 -23.54
N GLY A 284 0.56 0.49 -22.92
CA GLY A 284 1.09 0.47 -21.55
C GLY A 284 0.08 0.80 -20.46
N LYS A 285 -1.22 0.90 -20.73
CA LYS A 285 -2.27 1.14 -19.72
C LYS A 285 -3.00 -0.16 -19.40
N VAL A 286 -3.32 -0.38 -18.12
CA VAL A 286 -4.14 -1.51 -17.67
C VAL A 286 -5.59 -1.09 -17.66
N MET A 287 -6.44 -1.86 -18.34
CA MET A 287 -7.87 -1.59 -18.48
C MET A 287 -8.68 -2.71 -17.84
N VAL A 288 -9.78 -2.34 -17.19
CA VAL A 288 -10.75 -3.25 -16.57
C VAL A 288 -12.14 -2.91 -17.09
N LYS A 289 -12.91 -3.94 -17.45
CA LYS A 289 -14.34 -3.85 -17.73
C LYS A 289 -15.12 -4.53 -16.61
N ASP A 290 -15.95 -3.75 -15.91
CA ASP A 290 -16.77 -4.24 -14.81
C ASP A 290 -17.98 -5.04 -15.29
N LYS A 291 -18.78 -5.57 -14.35
CA LYS A 291 -20.01 -6.32 -14.64
C LYS A 291 -21.11 -5.49 -15.31
N SER A 292 -21.07 -4.17 -15.12
CA SER A 292 -21.96 -3.20 -15.77
C SER A 292 -21.47 -2.78 -17.16
N SER A 293 -20.42 -3.43 -17.69
CA SER A 293 -19.77 -3.10 -18.96
C SER A 293 -19.09 -1.74 -19.04
N LYS A 294 -18.89 -1.04 -17.92
CA LYS A 294 -18.12 0.19 -17.84
C LYS A 294 -16.62 -0.11 -17.79
N ILE A 295 -15.83 0.73 -18.46
CA ILE A 295 -14.39 0.56 -18.63
C ILE A 295 -13.65 1.56 -17.73
N TYR A 296 -12.64 1.06 -17.03
CA TYR A 296 -11.80 1.81 -16.09
C TYR A 296 -10.33 1.63 -16.46
N GLN A 297 -9.54 2.70 -16.33
CA GLN A 297 -8.08 2.61 -16.36
C GLN A 297 -7.59 2.40 -14.92
N ILE A 298 -6.77 1.38 -14.72
CA ILE A 298 -6.13 1.07 -13.44
C ILE A 298 -4.74 1.72 -13.46
N ARG A 299 -4.52 2.69 -12.57
CA ARG A 299 -3.25 3.41 -12.37
C ARG A 299 -2.60 3.06 -11.04
N ALA A 300 -3.41 2.71 -10.05
CA ALA A 300 -2.96 2.27 -8.75
C ALA A 300 -3.61 0.93 -8.37
N GLU A 301 -2.97 0.21 -7.45
CA GLU A 301 -3.59 -0.97 -6.85
C GLU A 301 -4.92 -0.61 -6.18
N GLY A 302 -5.04 0.62 -5.68
CA GLY A 302 -6.26 1.20 -5.07
C GLY A 302 -7.47 1.14 -5.99
N ASP A 303 -7.24 1.31 -7.29
CA ASP A 303 -8.30 1.30 -8.29
C ASP A 303 -8.94 -0.09 -8.45
N LEU A 304 -8.30 -1.14 -7.92
CA LEU A 304 -8.81 -2.52 -7.97
C LEU A 304 -9.70 -2.88 -6.77
N VAL A 305 -9.64 -2.11 -5.67
CA VAL A 305 -10.42 -2.36 -4.44
C VAL A 305 -11.93 -2.37 -4.70
N PRO A 306 -12.52 -1.44 -5.48
CA PRO A 306 -13.95 -1.48 -5.81
C PRO A 306 -14.40 -2.77 -6.52
N PHE A 307 -13.47 -3.54 -7.07
CA PHE A 307 -13.72 -4.81 -7.76
C PHE A 307 -13.43 -6.04 -6.89
N GLY A 308 -13.19 -5.87 -5.58
CA GLY A 308 -12.94 -6.95 -4.64
C GLY A 308 -11.48 -7.37 -4.51
N HIS A 309 -10.53 -6.52 -4.92
CA HIS A 309 -9.12 -6.71 -4.58
C HIS A 309 -8.86 -6.32 -3.12
N VAL A 310 -8.04 -7.11 -2.44
CA VAL A 310 -7.58 -6.84 -1.08
C VAL A 310 -6.12 -6.44 -1.17
N MET A 311 -5.80 -5.29 -0.57
CA MET A 311 -4.43 -4.79 -0.48
C MET A 311 -3.63 -5.64 0.50
N ASP A 312 -2.47 -6.11 0.07
CA ASP A 312 -1.49 -6.64 1.00
C ASP A 312 -0.79 -5.44 1.67
N VAL A 313 -1.35 -4.94 2.77
CA VAL A 313 -0.66 -3.96 3.62
C VAL A 313 0.50 -4.71 4.28
N PRO A 314 1.76 -4.24 4.19
CA PRO A 314 2.88 -4.87 4.87
C PRO A 314 2.57 -5.02 6.37
N ASN A 315 2.82 -6.22 6.92
CA ASN A 315 2.54 -6.61 8.32
C ASN A 315 3.27 -5.77 9.40
N ASP A 316 4.06 -4.76 9.02
CA ASP A 316 4.90 -3.99 9.92
C ASP A 316 4.15 -2.81 10.59
N LEU A 317 2.83 -2.75 10.43
CA LEU A 317 1.94 -1.71 10.98
C LEU A 317 0.74 -2.29 11.75
N HIS A 318 0.94 -3.38 12.49
CA HIS A 318 0.00 -3.75 13.55
C HIS A 318 0.43 -3.06 14.87
N PRO A 319 -0.47 -2.33 15.54
CA PRO A 319 -0.18 -1.65 16.80
C PRO A 319 0.15 -2.60 17.96
#